data_AF-W9I3D9-F1
#
_entry.id   AF-W9I3D9-F1
#
_cell.length_a   1.000
_cell.length_b   1.000
_cell.length_c   1.000
_cell.angle_alpha   90.00
_cell.angle_beta   90.00
_cell.angle_gamma   90.00
#
_symmetry.space_group_name_H-M   'P 1'
#
loop_
_entity.id
_entity.type
_entity.pdbx_description
1 polymer ?
#
loop_
_entity_poly.entity_id
_entity_poly.type
_entity_poly.pdbx_seq_one_letter_code
_entity_poly.pdbx_strand_id
1 'polypeptide(L)'
;MNPGGVIYPCMIPRLIEEVGFATAVRWIALLQGILLVIANALCTSPFPPLGIVSRQAKEEKENVPSGGIDGFKRGPWVFFILGCFFTMWGLFAPLNYLLEMPLLHGYKNFAVYTLAIANAGSLFGRVVPGWIGDKISRDAIILPNKIGHFNTMVMVNGFSRALVLAFWLPLEFHTSKGGIIVFALLFGFASGGFVSLGPPCVVPLAEDRVDEIRFKLGGFCLAIALGHLTGLPIEGAIKDREGDRFIGLMCFAGASMLLGSFCMATARVFKGGAQLCKKI
;
A
#
# COMPACT_ATOMS: atom_id res chain seq x y z
N MET A 1 -5.44 -6.97 9.99
CA MET A 1 -5.50 -5.88 11.00
C MET A 1 -4.10 -5.32 11.22
N ASN A 2 -3.92 -4.02 11.45
CA ASN A 2 -2.60 -3.40 11.65
C ASN A 2 -2.40 -2.94 13.11
N PRO A 3 -2.38 -3.85 14.09
CA PRO A 3 -2.22 -3.48 15.50
C PRO A 3 -0.87 -2.79 15.76
N GLY A 4 0.19 -3.19 15.05
CA GLY A 4 1.51 -2.58 15.17
C GLY A 4 1.51 -1.07 14.89
N GLY A 5 0.82 -0.63 13.84
CA GLY A 5 0.73 0.79 13.49
C GLY A 5 0.05 1.68 14.54
N VAL A 6 -0.68 1.11 15.49
CA VAL A 6 -1.33 1.85 16.60
C VAL A 6 -0.54 1.70 17.90
N ILE A 7 0.01 0.51 18.16
CA ILE A 7 0.73 0.21 19.40
C ILE A 7 2.09 0.93 19.44
N TYR A 8 2.88 0.86 18.36
CA TYR A 8 4.24 1.43 18.36
C TYR A 8 4.26 2.97 18.55
N PRO A 9 3.45 3.77 17.81
CA PRO A 9 3.47 5.22 17.99
C PRO A 9 3.01 5.69 19.38
N CYS A 10 2.16 4.92 20.06
CA CYS A 10 1.72 5.23 21.43
C CYS A 10 2.75 4.78 22.49
N MET A 11 3.42 3.66 22.26
CA MET A 11 4.37 3.07 23.21
C MET A 11 5.74 3.76 23.18
N ILE A 12 6.23 4.11 21.99
CA ILE A 12 7.60 4.63 21.79
C ILE A 12 7.85 5.94 22.56
N PRO A 13 7.02 6.99 22.46
CA PRO A 13 7.28 8.26 23.16
C PRO A 13 7.34 8.08 24.68
N ARG A 14 6.40 7.30 25.24
CA ARG A 14 6.34 7.01 26.69
C ARG A 14 7.57 6.23 27.15
N LEU A 15 8.01 5.26 26.36
CA LEU A 15 9.19 4.47 26.69
C LEU A 15 10.48 5.29 26.58
N ILE A 16 10.56 6.21 25.63
CA ILE A 16 11.70 7.14 25.53
C ILE A 16 11.75 8.08 26.73
N GLU A 17 10.60 8.60 27.19
CA GLU A 17 10.50 9.46 28.37
C GLU A 17 10.95 8.75 29.67
N GLU A 18 10.61 7.47 29.84
CA GLU A 18 10.94 6.73 31.06
C GLU A 18 12.37 6.17 31.10
N VAL A 19 12.86 5.58 30.00
CA VAL A 19 14.12 4.81 30.01
C VAL A 19 15.19 5.34 29.05
N GLY A 20 14.91 6.43 28.35
CA GLY A 20 15.80 7.05 27.37
C GLY A 20 15.84 6.32 26.01
N PHE A 21 16.29 7.03 24.98
CA PHE A 21 16.21 6.58 23.58
C PHE A 21 16.91 5.23 23.32
N ALA A 22 18.16 5.08 23.75
CA ALA A 22 18.94 3.87 23.48
C ALA A 22 18.33 2.61 24.12
N THR A 23 17.83 2.73 25.35
CA THR A 23 17.21 1.62 26.08
C THR A 23 15.84 1.29 25.52
N ALA A 24 15.04 2.30 25.16
CA ALA A 24 13.75 2.12 24.52
C ALA A 24 13.86 1.31 23.22
N VAL A 25 14.83 1.64 22.36
CA VAL A 25 15.08 0.92 21.10
C VAL A 25 15.42 -0.56 21.34
N ARG A 26 16.22 -0.88 22.37
CA ARG A 26 16.56 -2.27 22.72
C ARG A 26 15.33 -3.07 23.16
N TRP A 27 14.48 -2.48 24.00
CA TRP A 27 13.22 -3.12 24.43
C TRP A 27 12.28 -3.37 23.27
N ILE A 28 12.15 -2.41 22.34
CA ILE A 28 11.33 -2.56 21.13
C ILE A 28 11.88 -3.68 20.23
N ALA A 29 13.20 -3.73 20.04
CA ALA A 29 13.85 -4.78 19.25
C ALA A 29 13.64 -6.17 19.87
N LEU A 30 13.73 -6.29 21.19
CA LEU A 30 13.49 -7.53 21.92
C LEU A 30 12.03 -7.99 21.79
N LEU A 31 11.07 -7.07 21.96
CA LEU A 31 9.64 -7.35 21.75
C LEU A 31 9.35 -7.81 20.32
N GLN A 32 9.89 -7.11 19.32
CA GLN A 32 9.76 -7.49 17.91
C GLN A 32 10.38 -8.87 17.63
N GLY A 33 11.53 -9.17 18.23
CA GLY A 33 12.20 -10.46 18.12
C GLY A 33 11.36 -11.60 18.69
N ILE A 34 10.78 -11.42 19.89
CA ILE A 34 9.88 -12.40 20.51
C ILE A 34 8.65 -12.64 19.62
N LEU A 35 8.00 -11.59 19.14
CA LEU A 35 6.86 -11.72 18.23
C LEU A 35 7.24 -12.45 16.93
N LEU A 36 8.43 -12.20 16.39
CA LEU A 36 8.91 -12.87 15.18
C LEU A 36 9.18 -14.36 15.42
N VAL A 37 9.74 -14.73 16.58
CA VAL A 37 9.95 -16.14 16.96
C VAL A 37 8.61 -16.86 17.12
N ILE A 38 7.66 -16.24 17.82
CA ILE A 38 6.30 -16.78 17.98
C ILE A 38 5.63 -16.92 16.61
N ALA A 39 5.73 -15.90 15.74
CA ALA A 39 5.17 -15.94 14.39
C ALA A 39 5.78 -17.08 13.56
N ASN A 40 7.10 -17.26 13.57
CA ASN A 40 7.76 -18.38 12.87
C ASN A 40 7.33 -19.75 13.44
N ALA A 41 7.17 -19.86 14.76
CA ALA A 41 6.71 -21.10 15.39
C ALA A 41 5.25 -21.45 15.06
N LEU A 42 4.39 -20.44 14.90
CA LEU A 42 2.98 -20.59 14.50
C LEU A 42 2.79 -20.69 12.99
N CYS A 43 3.75 -20.23 12.18
CA CYS A 43 3.66 -20.26 10.74
C CYS A 43 3.91 -21.68 10.23
N THR A 44 2.83 -22.39 9.94
CA THR A 44 2.90 -23.69 9.26
C THR A 44 2.70 -23.45 7.76
N SER A 45 3.56 -24.01 6.91
CA SER A 45 3.36 -23.91 5.45
C SER A 45 2.08 -24.66 5.06
N PRO A 46 1.09 -24.01 4.42
CA PRO A 46 -0.13 -24.69 3.98
C PRO A 46 0.12 -25.64 2.79
N PHE A 47 1.33 -25.64 2.23
CA PHE A 47 1.76 -26.56 1.20
C PHE A 47 2.68 -27.61 1.84
N PRO A 48 2.55 -28.90 1.48
CA PRO A 48 3.49 -29.91 1.93
C PRO A 48 4.90 -29.44 1.59
N PRO A 49 5.90 -29.63 2.47
CA PRO A 49 7.28 -29.41 2.09
C PRO A 49 7.49 -30.18 0.79
N LEU A 50 8.04 -29.53 -0.24
CA LEU A 50 8.61 -30.20 -1.39
C LEU A 50 9.82 -31.01 -0.89
N GLY A 51 9.54 -32.06 -0.12
CA GLY A 51 10.50 -32.99 0.42
C GLY A 51 11.02 -33.80 -0.74
N ILE A 52 12.32 -33.75 -0.97
CA ILE A 52 13.12 -34.73 -1.73
C ILE A 52 12.74 -34.89 -3.23
N VAL A 53 11.58 -34.42 -3.70
CA VAL A 53 11.22 -34.33 -5.12
C VAL A 53 11.99 -33.18 -5.81
N SER A 54 12.56 -32.26 -5.04
CA SER A 54 13.43 -31.20 -5.55
C SER A 54 14.77 -31.70 -6.10
N ARG A 55 15.14 -32.98 -5.88
CA ARG A 55 16.33 -33.55 -6.51
C ARG A 55 16.02 -34.07 -7.92
N GLN A 56 14.84 -34.65 -8.15
CA GLN A 56 14.40 -35.07 -9.49
C GLN A 56 13.95 -33.87 -10.36
N ALA A 57 13.28 -32.86 -9.78
CA ALA A 57 12.98 -31.60 -10.48
C ALA A 57 14.22 -30.71 -10.75
N LYS A 58 15.40 -31.11 -10.25
CA LYS A 58 16.68 -30.45 -10.55
C LYS A 58 17.42 -31.12 -11.71
N GLU A 59 17.07 -32.36 -12.07
CA GLU A 59 17.60 -33.04 -13.27
C GLU A 59 16.78 -32.69 -14.53
N GLU A 60 15.49 -32.34 -14.38
CA GLU A 60 14.68 -31.79 -15.49
C GLU A 60 14.89 -30.28 -15.71
N LYS A 61 15.82 -29.67 -14.96
CA LYS A 61 16.15 -28.23 -15.02
C LYS A 61 17.13 -27.84 -16.13
N GLU A 62 17.54 -28.77 -16.98
CA GLU A 62 18.45 -28.48 -18.11
C GLU A 62 17.69 -27.96 -19.36
N ASN A 63 16.36 -28.10 -19.40
CA ASN A 63 15.54 -27.65 -20.54
C ASN A 63 14.40 -26.69 -20.17
N VAL A 64 14.61 -25.78 -19.20
CA VAL A 64 13.69 -24.64 -19.02
C VAL A 64 14.23 -23.49 -19.85
N PRO A 65 13.56 -23.07 -20.95
CA PRO A 65 13.98 -21.92 -21.71
C PRO A 65 14.02 -20.71 -20.78
N SER A 66 14.95 -19.82 -21.04
CA SER A 66 15.22 -18.54 -20.39
C SER A 66 14.03 -17.54 -20.43
N GLY A 67 12.85 -17.94 -19.96
CA GLY A 67 11.61 -17.17 -19.95
C GLY A 67 11.47 -16.19 -18.78
N GLY A 68 12.46 -16.10 -17.89
CA GLY A 68 12.45 -15.18 -16.75
C GLY A 68 12.40 -13.70 -17.15
N ILE A 69 12.90 -13.37 -18.35
CA ILE A 69 12.93 -12.01 -18.90
C ILE A 69 11.72 -11.76 -19.81
N ASP A 70 11.24 -12.77 -20.53
CA ASP A 70 10.09 -12.63 -21.43
C ASP A 70 8.75 -12.48 -20.67
N GLY A 71 8.67 -13.02 -19.45
CA GLY A 71 7.55 -12.73 -18.54
C GLY A 71 7.44 -11.25 -18.16
N PHE A 72 8.55 -10.50 -18.19
CA PHE A 72 8.59 -9.06 -17.89
C PHE A 72 8.13 -8.21 -19.08
N LYS A 73 8.23 -8.73 -20.31
CA LYS A 73 7.90 -8.01 -21.55
C LYS A 73 6.41 -7.93 -21.86
N ARG A 74 5.54 -8.48 -21.01
CA ARG A 74 4.09 -8.34 -21.17
C ARG A 74 3.67 -6.94 -20.74
N GLY A 75 3.24 -6.11 -21.68
CA GLY A 75 2.80 -4.73 -21.45
C GLY A 75 1.96 -4.51 -20.16
N PRO A 76 0.93 -5.32 -19.87
CA PRO A 76 0.12 -5.17 -18.65
C PRO A 76 0.92 -5.26 -17.34
N TRP A 77 1.95 -6.11 -17.30
CA TRP A 77 2.80 -6.31 -16.12
C TRP A 77 3.65 -5.07 -15.82
N VAL A 78 4.27 -4.51 -16.87
CA VAL A 78 5.12 -3.32 -16.76
C VAL A 78 4.29 -2.11 -16.32
N PHE A 79 3.12 -1.88 -16.94
CA PHE A 79 2.23 -0.79 -16.56
C PHE A 79 1.69 -0.95 -15.13
N PHE A 80 1.42 -2.18 -14.68
CA PHE A 80 1.01 -2.43 -13.30
C PHE A 80 2.12 -2.13 -12.31
N ILE A 81 3.36 -2.56 -12.58
CA ILE A 81 4.52 -2.26 -11.73
C ILE A 81 4.75 -0.75 -11.64
N LEU A 82 4.82 -0.06 -12.78
CA LEU A 82 5.00 1.39 -12.83
C LEU A 82 3.88 2.11 -12.08
N GLY A 83 2.65 1.62 -12.23
CA GLY A 83 1.51 2.14 -11.50
C GLY A 83 1.61 2.00 -9.98
N CYS A 84 2.08 0.84 -9.52
CA CYS A 84 2.34 0.59 -8.10
C CYS A 84 3.50 1.43 -7.57
N PHE A 85 4.57 1.57 -8.36
CA PHE A 85 5.71 2.43 -8.04
C PHE A 85 5.27 3.88 -7.83
N PHE A 86 4.62 4.49 -8.82
CA PHE A 86 4.19 5.89 -8.74
C PHE A 86 3.12 6.12 -7.68
N THR A 87 2.21 5.16 -7.47
CA THR A 87 1.24 5.26 -6.38
C THR A 87 1.95 5.25 -5.02
N MET A 88 2.92 4.36 -4.80
CA MET A 88 3.70 4.34 -3.54
C MET A 88 4.60 5.55 -3.37
N TRP A 89 5.04 6.17 -4.48
CA TRP A 89 5.87 7.36 -4.47
C TRP A 89 5.19 8.60 -3.86
N GLY A 90 3.86 8.68 -3.92
CA GLY A 90 3.07 9.77 -3.33
C GLY A 90 2.13 9.35 -2.20
N LEU A 91 1.96 8.05 -1.94
CA LEU A 91 1.02 7.56 -0.91
C LEU A 91 1.45 7.95 0.52
N PHE A 92 2.75 8.11 0.76
CA PHE A 92 3.29 8.35 2.09
C PHE A 92 3.33 9.83 2.47
N ALA A 93 3.39 10.75 1.51
CA ALA A 93 3.28 12.18 1.77
C ALA A 93 2.07 12.53 2.66
N PRO A 94 0.82 12.14 2.33
CA PRO A 94 -0.30 12.43 3.20
C PRO A 94 -0.23 11.70 4.55
N LEU A 95 0.47 10.57 4.69
CA LEU A 95 0.58 9.91 6.01
C LEU A 95 1.61 10.60 6.92
N ASN A 96 2.74 11.00 6.35
CA ASN A 96 3.86 11.57 7.09
C ASN A 96 3.62 13.03 7.46
N TYR A 97 2.98 13.80 6.59
CA TYR A 97 2.87 15.26 6.72
C TYR A 97 1.50 15.72 7.23
N LEU A 98 0.49 14.85 7.25
CA LEU A 98 -0.83 15.16 7.81
C LEU A 98 -0.82 15.41 9.32
N LEU A 99 0.14 14.84 10.04
CA LEU A 99 0.37 15.10 11.47
C LEU A 99 1.07 16.45 11.71
N GLU A 100 1.80 16.97 10.73
CA GLU A 100 2.50 18.25 10.85
C GLU A 100 1.60 19.46 10.62
N MET A 101 0.59 19.33 9.74
CA MET A 101 -0.41 20.38 9.56
C MET A 101 -1.09 20.82 10.88
N PRO A 102 -1.67 19.94 11.71
CA PRO A 102 -2.26 20.33 12.98
C PRO A 102 -1.22 20.83 14.00
N LEU A 103 0.05 20.40 13.92
CA LEU A 103 1.13 20.92 14.76
C LEU A 103 1.39 22.40 14.49
N LEU A 104 1.47 22.79 13.21
CA LEU A 104 1.68 24.19 12.80
C LEU A 104 0.49 25.09 13.17
N HIS A 105 -0.73 24.55 13.16
CA HIS A 105 -1.93 25.26 13.59
C HIS A 105 -2.15 25.25 15.13
N GLY A 106 -1.17 24.79 15.92
CA GLY A 106 -1.21 24.84 17.38
C GLY A 106 -1.94 23.68 18.07
N TYR A 107 -2.37 22.66 17.32
CA TYR A 107 -3.08 21.48 17.86
C TYR A 107 -2.14 20.32 18.21
N LYS A 108 -1.15 20.58 19.08
CA LYS A 108 -0.09 19.61 19.44
C LYS A 108 -0.61 18.26 19.94
N ASN A 109 -1.63 18.25 20.79
CA ASN A 109 -2.24 17.02 21.32
C ASN A 109 -3.03 16.25 20.24
N PHE A 110 -3.56 16.95 19.23
CA PHE A 110 -4.42 16.37 18.20
C PHE A 110 -3.63 15.75 17.04
N ALA A 111 -2.42 16.26 16.77
CA ALA A 111 -1.56 15.75 15.71
C ALA A 111 -1.28 14.25 15.82
N VAL A 112 -0.98 13.76 17.03
CA VAL A 112 -0.72 12.34 17.29
C VAL A 112 -1.97 11.48 17.03
N TYR A 113 -3.17 12.00 17.37
CA TYR A 113 -4.42 11.31 17.10
C TYR A 113 -4.74 11.22 15.60
N THR A 114 -4.24 12.14 14.79
CA THR A 114 -4.51 12.15 13.34
C THR A 114 -3.93 10.90 12.67
N LEU A 115 -2.74 10.47 13.09
CA LEU A 115 -2.12 9.23 12.62
C LEU A 115 -2.89 7.99 13.13
N ALA A 116 -3.33 8.00 14.39
CA ALA A 116 -4.15 6.93 14.95
C ALA A 116 -5.49 6.77 14.20
N ILE A 117 -6.13 7.89 13.86
CA ILE A 117 -7.37 7.94 13.07
C ILE A 117 -7.12 7.40 11.65
N ALA A 118 -6.03 7.80 11.00
CA ALA A 118 -5.66 7.28 9.68
C ALA A 118 -5.41 5.76 9.70
N ASN A 119 -4.73 5.26 10.73
CA ASN A 119 -4.50 3.83 10.91
C ASN A 119 -5.80 3.06 11.20
N ALA A 120 -6.72 3.64 11.96
CA ALA A 120 -8.05 3.08 12.16
C ALA A 120 -8.83 2.97 10.83
N GLY A 121 -8.82 4.05 10.02
CA GLY A 121 -9.35 4.02 8.66
C GLY A 121 -8.71 2.93 7.80
N SER A 122 -7.39 2.78 7.87
CA SER A 122 -6.64 1.73 7.16
C SER A 122 -7.02 0.32 7.58
N LEU A 123 -7.37 0.10 8.84
CA LEU A 123 -7.84 -1.20 9.31
C LEU A 123 -9.14 -1.60 8.60
N PHE A 124 -10.11 -0.68 8.50
CA PHE A 124 -11.31 -0.91 7.70
C PHE A 124 -11.00 -1.02 6.21
N GLY A 125 -10.09 -0.19 5.71
CA GLY A 125 -9.60 -0.23 4.33
C GLY A 125 -8.87 -1.51 3.95
N ARG A 126 -8.34 -2.30 4.89
CA ARG A 126 -7.73 -3.60 4.60
C ARG A 126 -8.73 -4.75 4.63
N VAL A 127 -9.80 -4.61 5.40
CA VAL A 127 -10.82 -5.66 5.54
C VAL A 127 -11.91 -5.49 4.49
N VAL A 128 -12.47 -4.29 4.35
CA VAL A 128 -13.65 -4.03 3.51
C VAL A 128 -13.35 -4.22 2.02
N PRO A 129 -12.32 -3.60 1.41
CA PRO A 129 -11.98 -3.79 0.00
C PRO A 129 -11.52 -5.22 -0.33
N GLY A 130 -10.82 -5.89 0.60
CA GLY A 130 -10.45 -7.30 0.46
C GLY A 130 -11.68 -8.21 0.48
N TRP A 131 -12.57 -8.01 1.46
CA TRP A 131 -13.84 -8.70 1.54
C TRP A 131 -14.74 -8.42 0.35
N ILE A 132 -14.81 -7.17 -0.13
CA ILE A 132 -15.51 -6.78 -1.35
C ILE A 132 -14.90 -7.50 -2.56
N GLY A 133 -13.57 -7.52 -2.71
CA GLY A 133 -12.90 -8.24 -3.81
C GLY A 133 -13.19 -9.75 -3.81
N ASP A 134 -13.26 -10.36 -2.63
CA ASP A 134 -13.49 -11.80 -2.46
C ASP A 134 -14.97 -12.19 -2.54
N LYS A 135 -15.88 -11.44 -1.90
CA LYS A 135 -17.34 -11.70 -1.93
C LYS A 135 -18.01 -11.26 -3.22
N ILE A 136 -17.64 -10.12 -3.81
CA ILE A 136 -18.21 -9.69 -5.11
C ILE A 136 -17.77 -10.64 -6.24
N SER A 137 -16.71 -11.43 -6.02
CA SER A 137 -16.33 -12.53 -6.90
C SER A 137 -17.21 -13.79 -6.76
N ARG A 138 -17.98 -13.96 -5.67
CA ARG A 138 -18.79 -15.16 -5.38
C ARG A 138 -20.32 -14.91 -5.29
N ASP A 139 -20.78 -13.83 -4.66
CA ASP A 139 -22.22 -13.59 -4.38
C ASP A 139 -22.65 -12.16 -4.76
N ALA A 140 -23.07 -11.95 -6.01
CA ALA A 140 -23.59 -10.67 -6.48
C ALA A 140 -25.09 -10.51 -6.17
N ILE A 141 -25.45 -9.71 -5.15
CA ILE A 141 -26.85 -9.30 -4.91
C ILE A 141 -27.05 -7.77 -4.90
N ILE A 142 -26.01 -6.94 -4.77
CA ILE A 142 -26.22 -5.47 -4.60
C ILE A 142 -25.65 -4.61 -5.75
N LEU A 143 -24.75 -5.13 -6.60
CA LEU A 143 -24.36 -4.45 -7.85
C LEU A 143 -24.31 -5.45 -9.02
N PRO A 144 -24.97 -5.15 -10.17
CA PRO A 144 -25.19 -6.12 -11.25
C PRO A 144 -23.93 -6.44 -12.10
N ASN A 145 -22.77 -5.85 -11.80
CA ASN A 145 -21.55 -6.05 -12.58
C ASN A 145 -20.44 -6.68 -11.74
N LYS A 146 -19.92 -7.82 -12.20
CA LYS A 146 -18.87 -8.62 -11.55
C LYS A 146 -17.52 -7.87 -11.60
N ILE A 147 -17.18 -7.13 -10.55
CA ILE A 147 -15.95 -6.34 -10.40
C ILE A 147 -14.85 -7.25 -9.82
N GLY A 148 -13.82 -7.60 -10.61
CA GLY A 148 -12.64 -8.34 -10.12
C GLY A 148 -11.69 -7.47 -9.27
N HIS A 149 -10.73 -8.08 -8.55
CA HIS A 149 -9.78 -7.41 -7.66
C HIS A 149 -9.09 -6.18 -8.29
N PHE A 150 -8.81 -6.26 -9.59
CA PHE A 150 -8.16 -5.22 -10.35
C PHE A 150 -9.03 -3.95 -10.52
N ASN A 151 -10.35 -4.10 -10.64
CA ASN A 151 -11.26 -2.96 -10.78
C ASN A 151 -11.51 -2.28 -9.43
N THR A 152 -11.60 -3.06 -8.35
CA THR A 152 -11.61 -2.53 -6.97
C THR A 152 -10.35 -1.72 -6.67
N MET A 153 -9.17 -2.19 -7.11
CA MET A 153 -7.91 -1.49 -6.93
C MET A 153 -7.88 -0.15 -7.69
N VAL A 154 -8.40 -0.09 -8.92
CA VAL A 154 -8.49 1.16 -9.71
C VAL A 154 -9.46 2.15 -9.05
N MET A 155 -10.61 1.70 -8.55
CA MET A 155 -11.56 2.56 -7.83
C MET A 155 -10.97 3.12 -6.54
N VAL A 156 -10.34 2.28 -5.72
CA VAL A 156 -9.69 2.70 -4.47
C VAL A 156 -8.57 3.68 -4.76
N ASN A 157 -7.77 3.43 -5.80
CA ASN A 157 -6.68 4.32 -6.17
C ASN A 157 -7.21 5.66 -6.72
N GLY A 158 -8.26 5.64 -7.55
CA GLY A 158 -8.96 6.83 -8.03
C GLY A 158 -9.51 7.68 -6.89
N PHE A 159 -10.19 7.06 -5.94
CA PHE A 159 -10.71 7.69 -4.73
C PHE A 159 -9.58 8.35 -3.91
N SER A 160 -8.45 7.66 -3.74
CA SER A 160 -7.30 8.20 -3.03
C SER A 160 -6.75 9.50 -3.63
N ARG A 161 -6.66 9.61 -4.97
CA ARG A 161 -6.22 10.88 -5.60
C ARG A 161 -7.25 11.98 -5.49
N ALA A 162 -8.52 11.65 -5.64
CA ALA A 162 -9.60 12.61 -5.49
C ALA A 162 -9.55 13.22 -4.08
N LEU A 163 -9.30 12.40 -3.05
CA LEU A 163 -9.10 12.90 -1.68
C LEU A 163 -7.87 13.80 -1.58
N VAL A 164 -6.72 13.40 -2.13
CA VAL A 164 -5.48 14.19 -2.07
C VAL A 164 -5.62 15.54 -2.80
N LEU A 165 -6.19 15.56 -4.01
CA LEU A 165 -6.26 16.79 -4.82
C LEU A 165 -7.48 17.66 -4.52
N ALA A 166 -8.66 17.06 -4.28
CA ALA A 166 -9.90 17.80 -4.10
C ALA A 166 -10.27 18.04 -2.64
N PHE A 167 -9.67 17.31 -1.69
CA PHE A 167 -10.00 17.44 -0.27
C PHE A 167 -8.82 17.93 0.57
N TRP A 168 -7.60 17.43 0.35
CA TRP A 168 -6.43 17.86 1.11
C TRP A 168 -5.96 19.27 0.72
N LEU A 169 -5.95 19.58 -0.58
CA LEU A 169 -5.52 20.89 -1.07
C LEU A 169 -6.39 22.06 -0.56
N PRO A 170 -7.74 22.00 -0.55
CA PRO A 170 -8.58 23.04 0.04
C PRO A 170 -8.51 23.11 1.57
N LEU A 171 -8.13 22.00 2.21
CA LEU A 171 -7.95 21.91 3.67
C LEU A 171 -6.79 22.77 4.17
N GLU A 172 -5.80 23.05 3.33
CA GLU A 172 -4.71 24.00 3.64
C GLU A 172 -5.22 25.45 3.68
N PHE A 173 -6.18 25.80 2.82
CA PHE A 173 -6.75 27.15 2.78
C PHE A 173 -7.85 27.38 3.84
N HIS A 174 -8.59 26.33 4.19
CA HIS A 174 -9.66 26.37 5.18
C HIS A 174 -9.50 25.25 6.23
N THR A 175 -8.53 25.43 7.12
CA THR A 175 -8.22 24.44 8.17
C THR A 175 -9.39 24.28 9.14
N SER A 176 -10.01 23.09 9.13
CA SER A 176 -11.02 22.69 10.11
C SER A 176 -10.62 21.36 10.76
N LYS A 177 -10.73 21.29 12.09
CA LYS A 177 -10.46 20.06 12.86
C LYS A 177 -11.26 18.88 12.33
N GLY A 178 -12.55 19.09 12.03
CA GLY A 178 -13.41 18.04 11.48
C GLY A 178 -12.97 17.57 10.10
N GLY A 179 -12.50 18.50 9.25
CA GLY A 179 -12.01 18.15 7.91
C GLY A 179 -10.73 17.31 7.95
N ILE A 180 -9.80 17.59 8.88
CA ILE A 180 -8.60 16.77 9.07
C ILE A 180 -8.96 15.35 9.52
N ILE A 181 -9.93 15.19 10.44
CA ILE A 181 -10.42 13.87 10.90
C ILE A 181 -11.00 13.08 9.73
N VAL A 182 -11.90 13.71 8.96
CA VAL A 182 -12.56 13.06 7.83
C VAL A 182 -11.55 12.67 6.76
N PHE A 183 -10.60 13.56 6.44
CA PHE A 183 -9.53 13.26 5.50
C PHE A 183 -8.67 12.08 5.98
N ALA A 184 -8.23 12.09 7.25
CA ALA A 184 -7.44 11.01 7.82
C ALA A 184 -8.15 9.65 7.72
N LEU A 185 -9.45 9.60 8.05
CA LEU A 185 -10.26 8.38 7.93
C LEU A 185 -10.36 7.88 6.49
N LEU A 186 -10.76 8.76 5.57
CA LEU A 186 -10.99 8.40 4.17
C LEU A 186 -9.70 8.03 3.45
N PHE A 187 -8.64 8.80 3.67
CA PHE A 187 -7.33 8.53 3.11
C PHE A 187 -6.72 7.25 3.70
N GLY A 188 -6.85 7.06 5.02
CA GLY A 188 -6.47 5.83 5.70
C GLY A 188 -7.15 4.61 5.10
N PHE A 189 -8.47 4.70 4.88
CA PHE A 189 -9.24 3.66 4.21
C PHE A 189 -8.73 3.36 2.79
N ALA A 190 -8.51 4.40 1.97
CA ALA A 190 -8.02 4.24 0.61
C ALA A 190 -6.61 3.61 0.55
N SER A 191 -5.69 4.11 1.38
CA SER A 191 -4.32 3.60 1.52
C SER A 191 -4.30 2.15 2.00
N GLY A 192 -5.14 1.82 3.00
CA GLY A 192 -5.31 0.44 3.47
C GLY A 192 -5.79 -0.51 2.38
N GLY A 193 -6.74 -0.06 1.56
CA GLY A 193 -7.27 -0.84 0.44
C GLY A 193 -6.22 -1.12 -0.63
N PHE A 194 -5.44 -0.10 -1.00
CA PHE A 194 -4.37 -0.26 -1.97
C PHE A 194 -3.33 -1.31 -1.54
N VAL A 195 -2.84 -1.21 -0.30
CA VAL A 195 -1.83 -2.14 0.23
C VAL A 195 -2.38 -3.57 0.32
N SER A 196 -3.65 -3.73 0.69
CA SER A 196 -4.27 -5.06 0.80
C SER A 196 -4.56 -5.71 -0.55
N LEU A 197 -4.92 -4.91 -1.57
CA LEU A 197 -5.28 -5.40 -2.90
C LEU A 197 -4.08 -5.60 -3.82
N GLY A 198 -2.91 -5.05 -3.49
CA GLY A 198 -1.70 -5.17 -4.29
C GLY A 198 -1.29 -6.62 -4.61
N PRO A 199 -0.98 -7.47 -3.61
CA PRO A 199 -0.56 -8.84 -3.85
C PRO A 199 -1.62 -9.71 -4.57
N PRO A 200 -2.92 -9.65 -4.23
CA PRO A 200 -3.97 -10.35 -4.98
C PRO A 200 -4.04 -9.97 -6.46
N CYS A 201 -3.70 -8.73 -6.84
CA CYS A 201 -3.71 -8.31 -8.25
C CYS A 201 -2.53 -8.88 -9.07
N VAL A 202 -1.47 -9.36 -8.41
CA VAL A 202 -0.32 -10.00 -9.07
C VAL A 202 -0.67 -11.41 -9.57
N VAL A 203 -1.49 -12.15 -8.82
CA VAL A 203 -1.89 -13.54 -9.15
C VAL A 203 -2.48 -13.66 -10.56
N PRO A 204 -3.53 -12.90 -10.94
CA PRO A 204 -4.11 -13.04 -12.25
C PRO A 204 -3.22 -12.42 -13.35
N LEU A 205 -2.19 -11.63 -13.01
CA LEU A 205 -1.13 -11.17 -13.95
C LEU A 205 -0.08 -12.25 -14.22
N ALA A 206 -0.02 -13.28 -13.38
CA ALA A 206 0.85 -14.44 -13.52
C ALA A 206 0.20 -15.61 -14.29
N GLU A 207 -1.01 -15.44 -14.83
CA GLU A 207 -1.76 -16.49 -15.56
C GLU A 207 -1.82 -17.82 -14.78
N ASP A 208 -1.91 -17.74 -13.45
CA ASP A 208 -1.94 -18.89 -12.53
C ASP A 208 -0.74 -19.85 -12.61
N ARG A 209 0.36 -19.46 -13.26
CA ARG A 209 1.63 -20.20 -13.22
C ARG A 209 2.35 -19.97 -11.90
N VAL A 210 2.29 -20.97 -11.03
CA VAL A 210 2.85 -20.94 -9.67
C VAL A 210 4.33 -20.54 -9.64
N ASP A 211 5.09 -20.89 -10.67
CA ASP A 211 6.51 -20.54 -10.79
C ASP A 211 6.76 -19.07 -11.14
N GLU A 212 5.85 -18.45 -11.89
CA GLU A 212 5.92 -17.03 -12.24
C GLU A 212 5.34 -16.14 -11.14
N ILE A 213 4.38 -16.63 -10.32
CA ILE A 213 3.78 -15.87 -9.22
C ILE A 213 4.85 -15.38 -8.25
N ARG A 214 5.79 -16.25 -7.83
CA ARG A 214 6.86 -15.88 -6.90
C ARG A 214 7.76 -14.79 -7.47
N PHE A 215 8.14 -14.92 -8.74
CA PHE A 215 9.02 -13.98 -9.42
C PHE A 215 8.33 -12.63 -9.64
N LYS A 216 7.07 -12.62 -10.09
CA LYS A 216 6.25 -11.42 -10.28
C LYS A 216 5.96 -10.72 -8.94
N LEU A 217 5.61 -11.46 -7.90
CA LEU A 217 5.43 -10.91 -6.56
C LEU A 217 6.72 -10.26 -6.04
N GLY A 218 7.88 -10.90 -6.28
CA GLY A 218 9.19 -10.30 -5.99
C GLY A 218 9.42 -8.98 -6.73
N GLY A 219 9.13 -8.93 -8.03
CA GLY A 219 9.23 -7.69 -8.82
C GLY A 219 8.30 -6.57 -8.35
N PHE A 220 7.07 -6.92 -7.96
CA PHE A 220 6.12 -5.99 -7.34
C PHE A 220 6.67 -5.42 -6.01
N CYS A 221 7.18 -6.29 -5.13
CA CYS A 221 7.77 -5.85 -3.86
C CYS A 221 8.99 -4.95 -4.08
N LEU A 222 9.85 -5.28 -5.05
CA LEU A 222 11.02 -4.47 -5.40
C LEU A 222 10.61 -3.08 -5.89
N ALA A 223 9.64 -3.00 -6.80
CA ALA A 223 9.17 -1.71 -7.31
C ALA A 223 8.56 -0.83 -6.22
N ILE A 224 7.75 -1.41 -5.34
CA ILE A 224 7.21 -0.70 -4.18
C ILE A 224 8.33 -0.21 -3.26
N ALA A 225 9.33 -1.06 -2.99
CA ALA A 225 10.46 -0.69 -2.14
C ALA A 225 11.25 0.48 -2.73
N LEU A 226 11.51 0.50 -4.04
CA LEU A 226 12.18 1.60 -4.72
C LEU A 226 11.34 2.88 -4.70
N GLY A 227 10.04 2.79 -4.95
CA GLY A 227 9.13 3.93 -4.89
C GLY A 227 9.10 4.56 -3.49
N HIS A 228 9.09 3.72 -2.45
CA HIS A 228 9.12 4.19 -1.07
C HIS A 228 10.48 4.80 -0.69
N LEU A 229 11.58 4.12 -1.03
CA LEU A 229 12.94 4.58 -0.72
C LEU A 229 13.26 5.94 -1.36
N THR A 230 12.81 6.15 -2.60
CA THR A 230 13.04 7.40 -3.33
C THR A 230 12.00 8.48 -3.04
N GLY A 231 10.77 8.10 -2.67
CA GLY A 231 9.69 9.03 -2.34
C GLY A 231 9.97 9.86 -1.09
N LEU A 232 10.26 9.18 0.02
CA LEU A 232 10.49 9.84 1.31
C LEU A 232 11.52 10.99 1.28
N PRO A 233 12.73 10.84 0.70
CA PRO A 233 13.69 11.94 0.65
C PRO A 233 13.26 13.07 -0.29
N ILE A 234 12.52 12.77 -1.35
CA ILE A 234 12.00 13.78 -2.29
C ILE A 234 10.90 14.59 -1.62
N GLU A 235 9.97 13.93 -0.95
CA GLU A 235 8.92 14.57 -0.15
C GLU A 235 9.52 15.48 0.93
N GLY A 236 10.56 15.00 1.63
CA GLY A 236 11.30 15.79 2.62
C GLY A 236 11.96 17.02 2.01
N ALA A 237 12.67 16.85 0.90
CA ALA A 237 13.34 17.96 0.22
C ALA A 237 12.37 19.01 -0.35
N ILE A 238 11.17 18.60 -0.77
CA ILE A 238 10.11 19.52 -1.20
C ILE A 238 9.61 20.34 -0.01
N LYS A 239 9.30 19.66 1.10
CA LYS A 239 8.86 20.35 2.32
C LYS A 239 9.93 21.30 2.86
N ASP A 240 11.19 20.89 2.92
CA ASP A 240 12.28 21.72 3.43
C ASP A 240 12.44 23.03 2.64
N ARG A 241 12.03 23.04 1.36
CA ARG A 241 12.01 24.25 0.52
C ARG A 241 10.75 25.11 0.70
N GLU A 242 9.61 24.51 1.01
CA GLU A 242 8.34 25.24 1.17
C GLU A 242 8.08 25.75 2.60
N GLY A 243 8.80 25.20 3.60
CA GLY A 243 8.70 25.62 4.99
C GLY A 243 7.33 25.30 5.59
N ASP A 244 6.52 26.33 5.84
CA ASP A 244 5.21 26.21 6.50
C ASP A 244 4.05 25.92 5.52
N ARG A 245 4.32 25.88 4.20
CA ARG A 245 3.32 25.57 3.16
C ARG A 245 3.52 24.14 2.67
N PHE A 246 2.42 23.45 2.37
CA PHE A 246 2.45 22.06 1.92
C PHE A 246 1.98 21.88 0.48
N ILE A 247 1.65 22.97 -0.22
CA ILE A 247 1.06 22.97 -1.56
C ILE A 247 1.88 22.13 -2.56
N GLY A 248 3.19 22.34 -2.65
CA GLY A 248 4.07 21.61 -3.57
C GLY A 248 4.18 20.14 -3.23
N LEU A 249 4.22 19.79 -1.95
CA LEU A 249 4.14 18.42 -1.48
C LEU A 249 2.80 17.76 -1.88
N MET A 250 1.67 18.46 -1.67
CA MET A 250 0.34 17.96 -2.04
C MET A 250 0.20 17.78 -3.55
N CYS A 251 0.71 18.73 -4.34
CA CYS A 251 0.74 18.65 -5.80
C CYS A 251 1.60 17.48 -6.28
N PHE A 252 2.78 17.28 -5.69
CA PHE A 252 3.66 16.15 -6.01
C PHE A 252 3.00 14.81 -5.67
N ALA A 253 2.44 14.68 -4.47
CA ALA A 253 1.72 13.48 -4.04
C ALA A 253 0.51 13.20 -4.94
N GLY A 254 -0.30 14.22 -5.21
CA GLY A 254 -1.47 14.12 -6.06
C GLY A 254 -1.13 13.76 -7.52
N ALA A 255 -0.09 14.37 -8.10
CA ALA A 255 0.35 14.12 -9.47
C ALA A 255 1.01 12.74 -9.64
N SER A 256 1.91 12.36 -8.73
CA SER A 256 2.56 11.04 -8.73
C SER A 256 1.54 9.94 -8.55
N MET A 257 0.61 10.12 -7.62
CA MET A 257 -0.55 9.26 -7.52
C MET A 257 -1.28 9.32 -8.86
N LEU A 258 -1.81 10.43 -9.37
CA LEU A 258 -2.52 10.54 -10.66
C LEU A 258 -1.87 9.73 -11.80
N LEU A 259 -0.57 9.80 -11.95
CA LEU A 259 0.19 8.99 -12.91
C LEU A 259 0.08 7.48 -12.65
N GLY A 260 0.20 7.05 -11.39
CA GLY A 260 0.09 5.65 -10.97
C GLY A 260 -1.20 4.91 -11.38
N SER A 261 -2.40 5.47 -11.17
CA SER A 261 -3.68 4.84 -11.54
C SER A 261 -3.94 5.03 -13.01
N PHE A 262 -3.40 6.07 -13.65
CA PHE A 262 -3.40 6.07 -15.10
C PHE A 262 -2.66 4.84 -15.63
N CYS A 263 -1.46 4.55 -15.13
CA CYS A 263 -0.72 3.33 -15.47
C CYS A 263 -1.44 2.04 -15.05
N MET A 264 -2.12 1.99 -13.91
CA MET A 264 -2.88 0.79 -13.51
C MET A 264 -4.16 0.61 -14.32
N ALA A 265 -4.83 1.70 -14.68
CA ALA A 265 -6.01 1.68 -15.55
C ALA A 265 -5.61 1.23 -16.95
N THR A 266 -4.48 1.70 -17.50
CA THR A 266 -3.97 1.19 -18.78
C THR A 266 -3.62 -0.29 -18.68
N ALA A 267 -2.94 -0.74 -17.61
CA ALA A 267 -2.67 -2.15 -17.37
C ALA A 267 -3.97 -3.00 -17.36
N ARG A 268 -5.03 -2.47 -16.75
CA ARG A 268 -6.35 -3.12 -16.70
C ARG A 268 -7.01 -3.20 -18.08
N VAL A 269 -6.96 -2.11 -18.85
CA VAL A 269 -7.54 -2.04 -20.19
C VAL A 269 -6.81 -2.99 -21.14
N PHE A 270 -5.48 -3.07 -21.06
CA PHE A 270 -4.69 -4.01 -21.87
C PHE A 270 -4.99 -5.47 -21.53
N LYS A 271 -5.26 -5.80 -20.26
CA LYS A 271 -5.46 -7.19 -19.84
C LYS A 271 -6.84 -7.76 -20.20
N GLY A 272 -7.88 -6.93 -20.33
CA GLY A 272 -9.19 -7.47 -20.71
C GLY A 272 -10.21 -6.43 -21.11
N GLY A 273 -9.73 -5.44 -21.84
CA GLY A 273 -10.53 -4.51 -22.63
C GLY A 273 -11.05 -3.31 -21.84
N ALA A 274 -11.56 -2.33 -22.59
CA ALA A 274 -12.13 -1.08 -22.10
C ALA A 274 -13.44 -1.23 -21.30
N GLN A 275 -14.01 -2.45 -21.24
CA GLN A 275 -15.19 -2.72 -20.45
C GLN A 275 -14.81 -2.90 -18.97
N LEU A 276 -15.16 -1.90 -18.15
CA LEU A 276 -15.06 -1.90 -16.68
C LEU A 276 -15.77 -3.10 -16.02
N CYS A 277 -16.67 -3.78 -16.73
CA CYS A 277 -17.50 -4.89 -16.22
C CYS A 277 -16.99 -6.29 -16.60
N LYS A 278 -15.83 -6.42 -17.26
CA LYS A 278 -15.28 -7.73 -17.62
C LYS A 278 -14.39 -8.29 -16.49
N LYS A 279 -14.55 -9.57 -16.16
CA LYS A 279 -13.78 -10.24 -15.09
C LYS A 279 -12.32 -10.44 -15.52
N ILE A 280 -11.37 -9.96 -14.72
CA ILE A 280 -9.93 -10.24 -14.83
C ILE A 280 -9.22 -10.14 -13.48
#